data_AF-A0A419DB37-F1
#
_entry.id   AF-A0A419DB37-F1
#
_cell.length_a   1.000
_cell.length_b   1.000
_cell.length_c   1.000
_cell.angle_alpha   90.00
_cell.angle_beta   90.00
_cell.angle_gamma   90.00
#
_symmetry.space_group_name_H-M   'P 1'
#
loop_
_entity.id
_entity.type
_entity.pdbx_description
1 polymer ?
#
loop_
_entity_poly.entity_id
_entity_poly.type
_entity_poly.pdbx_seq_one_letter_code
_entity_poly.pdbx_strand_id
1 'polypeptide(L)'
;MPTLESAKAKYARRTANGAAAYNAAKGRMASNYSSGIQRFIGAPPAAHIVSSYQAGIQAAQYRPGDPDKWARNYLAKMTGAG
;
A
#
# COMPACT_ATOMS: atom_id res chain seq x y z
N MET A 1 6.22 25.03 17.59
CA MET A 1 6.10 24.55 16.19
C MET A 1 6.56 23.10 16.14
N PRO A 2 5.94 22.22 15.35
CA PRO A 2 6.42 20.84 15.18
C PRO A 2 7.82 20.85 14.55
N THR A 3 8.78 20.19 15.20
CA THR A 3 10.14 20.02 14.68
C THR A 3 10.19 18.92 13.63
N LEU A 4 11.22 18.92 12.77
CA LEU A 4 11.45 17.84 11.81
C LEU A 4 11.49 16.46 12.48
N GLU A 5 12.09 16.38 13.68
CA GLU A 5 12.15 15.17 14.49
C GLU A 5 10.75 14.70 14.94
N SER A 6 9.91 15.61 15.44
CA SER A 6 8.53 15.28 15.81
C SER A 6 7.69 14.83 14.60
N ALA A 7 7.96 15.39 13.42
CA ALA A 7 7.29 15.03 12.18
C ALA A 7 7.77 13.67 11.65
N LYS A 8 9.06 13.35 11.77
CA LYS A 8 9.62 12.01 11.50
C LYS A 8 9.01 10.95 12.39
N ALA A 9 8.91 11.20 13.69
CA ALA A 9 8.29 10.28 14.64
C ALA A 9 6.81 10.05 14.31
N LYS A 10 6.08 11.11 13.93
CA LYS A 10 4.69 11.01 13.48
C LYS A 10 4.57 10.18 12.19
N TYR A 11 5.47 10.39 11.22
CA TYR A 11 5.50 9.62 9.99
C TYR A 11 5.78 8.13 10.26
N ALA A 12 6.78 7.82 11.09
CA ALA A 12 7.13 6.46 11.48
C ALA A 12 5.96 5.72 12.15
N ARG A 13 5.23 6.38 13.07
CA ARG A 13 4.04 5.81 13.69
C ARG A 13 2.92 5.55 12.67
N ARG A 14 2.70 6.50 11.76
CA ARG A 14 1.67 6.38 10.73
C ARG A 14 1.97 5.26 9.75
N THR A 15 3.23 5.06 9.37
CA THR A 15 3.64 3.95 8.50
C THR A 15 3.59 2.62 9.27
N ALA A 16 4.04 2.56 10.52
CA ALA A 16 3.88 1.36 11.35
C ALA A 16 2.39 0.93 11.46
N ASN A 17 1.49 1.88 11.68
CA ASN A 17 0.05 1.62 11.73
C ASN A 17 -0.57 1.26 10.36
N GLY A 18 0.14 1.52 9.27
CA GLY A 18 -0.30 1.21 7.91
C GLY A 18 -0.38 -0.29 7.60
N ALA A 19 0.33 -1.13 8.38
CA ALA A 19 0.34 -2.58 8.17
C ALA A 19 -1.05 -3.22 8.32
N ALA A 20 -1.83 -2.79 9.31
CA ALA A 20 -3.20 -3.27 9.52
C ALA A 20 -4.12 -2.87 8.36
N ALA A 21 -4.03 -1.62 7.90
CA ALA A 21 -4.78 -1.13 6.76
C ALA A 21 -4.40 -1.85 5.46
N TYR A 22 -3.12 -2.18 5.28
CA TYR A 22 -2.63 -2.95 4.14
C TYR A 22 -3.19 -4.38 4.12
N ASN A 23 -3.19 -5.07 5.25
CA ASN A 23 -3.78 -6.41 5.36
C ASN A 23 -5.30 -6.39 5.09
N ALA A 24 -6.01 -5.38 5.61
CA ALA A 24 -7.42 -5.19 5.29
C ALA A 24 -7.65 -4.91 3.79
N ALA A 25 -6.77 -4.12 3.16
CA ALA A 25 -6.83 -3.84 1.73
C ALA A 25 -6.60 -5.11 0.89
N LYS A 26 -5.66 -5.99 1.27
CA LYS A 26 -5.47 -7.30 0.61
C LYS A 26 -6.75 -8.12 0.61
N GLY A 27 -7.44 -8.21 1.75
CA GLY A 27 -8.73 -8.89 1.85
C GLY A 27 -9.78 -8.29 0.91
N ARG A 28 -9.89 -6.95 0.88
CA ARG A 28 -10.82 -6.25 -0.03
C ARG A 28 -10.48 -6.48 -1.50
N MET A 29 -9.21 -6.48 -1.88
CA MET A 29 -8.78 -6.75 -3.26
C MET A 29 -9.19 -8.16 -3.70
N ALA A 30 -8.96 -9.17 -2.85
CA ALA A 30 -9.36 -10.55 -3.15
C ALA A 30 -10.89 -10.66 -3.34
N SER A 31 -11.68 -10.08 -2.43
CA SER A 31 -13.14 -10.10 -2.52
C SER A 31 -13.66 -9.34 -3.73
N ASN A 32 -13.12 -8.16 -4.02
CA ASN A 32 -13.54 -7.35 -5.16
C ASN A 32 -13.23 -8.03 -6.48
N TYR A 33 -12.07 -8.67 -6.60
CA TYR A 33 -11.70 -9.41 -7.79
C TYR A 33 -12.62 -10.62 -8.02
N SER A 34 -12.89 -11.40 -6.97
CA SER A 34 -13.84 -12.51 -7.03
C SER A 34 -15.24 -12.05 -7.43
N SER A 35 -15.73 -10.96 -6.85
CA SER A 35 -17.03 -10.36 -7.19
C SER A 35 -17.07 -9.84 -8.63
N GLY A 36 -15.98 -9.24 -9.10
CA GLY A 36 -15.84 -8.77 -10.48
C GLY A 36 -15.91 -9.91 -11.49
N ILE A 37 -15.23 -11.04 -11.22
CA ILE A 37 -15.31 -12.23 -12.08
C ILE A 37 -16.75 -12.77 -12.16
N GLN A 38 -17.45 -12.84 -11.02
CA GLN A 38 -18.84 -13.31 -10.98
C GLN A 38 -19.80 -12.43 -11.79
N ARG A 39 -19.49 -11.13 -11.90
CA ARG A 39 -20.30 -10.14 -12.64
C ARG A 39 -19.83 -9.96 -14.09
N PHE A 40 -18.77 -10.65 -14.50
CA PHE A 40 -18.21 -10.49 -15.83
C PHE A 40 -19.15 -11.09 -16.88
N ILE A 41 -19.62 -10.26 -17.80
CA ILE A 41 -20.47 -10.70 -18.91
C ILE A 41 -19.55 -11.13 -20.06
N GLY A 42 -19.37 -12.44 -20.21
CA GLY A 42 -18.51 -13.04 -21.22
C GLY A 42 -17.78 -14.28 -20.70
N ALA A 43 -16.74 -14.72 -21.41
CA ALA A 43 -15.87 -15.77 -20.93
C ALA A 43 -15.06 -15.25 -19.73
N PRO A 44 -15.17 -15.86 -18.54
CA PRO A 44 -14.37 -15.43 -17.38
C PRO A 44 -12.88 -15.68 -17.64
N PRO A 45 -11.98 -14.97 -16.91
CA PRO A 45 -10.55 -15.23 -16.98
C PRO A 45 -10.25 -16.70 -16.70
N ALA A 46 -9.27 -17.25 -17.41
CA ALA A 46 -8.84 -18.62 -17.19
C ALA A 46 -8.43 -18.86 -15.72
N ALA A 47 -8.68 -20.05 -15.19
CA ALA A 47 -8.47 -20.37 -13.77
C ALA A 47 -7.04 -20.08 -13.28
N HIS A 48 -6.02 -20.27 -14.14
CA HIS A 48 -4.63 -19.97 -13.82
C HIS A 48 -4.36 -18.46 -13.62
N ILE A 49 -5.12 -17.59 -14.29
CA ILE A 49 -5.04 -16.12 -14.11
C ILE A 49 -5.61 -15.76 -12.74
N VAL A 50 -6.76 -16.33 -12.40
CA VAL A 50 -7.41 -16.12 -11.10
C VAL A 50 -6.50 -16.56 -9.96
N SER A 51 -5.92 -17.77 -10.08
CA SER A 51 -4.96 -18.30 -9.11
C SER A 51 -3.71 -17.44 -8.99
N SER A 52 -3.12 -17.01 -10.12
CA SER A 52 -1.93 -16.14 -10.12
C SER A 52 -2.21 -14.79 -9.47
N TYR A 53 -3.40 -14.21 -9.71
CA TYR A 53 -3.80 -12.94 -9.10
C TYR A 53 -3.96 -13.06 -7.58
N GLN A 54 -4.63 -14.13 -7.11
CA GLN A 54 -4.77 -14.41 -5.69
C GLN A 54 -3.43 -14.67 -5.02
N ALA A 55 -2.55 -15.46 -5.65
CA ALA A 55 -1.19 -15.70 -5.17
C ALA A 55 -0.38 -14.40 -5.07
N GLY A 56 -0.51 -13.51 -6.06
CA GLY A 56 0.10 -12.18 -6.05
C GLY A 56 -0.36 -11.32 -4.87
N ILE A 57 -1.67 -11.30 -4.58
CA ILE A 57 -2.20 -10.61 -3.40
C ILE A 57 -1.60 -11.21 -2.12
N GLN A 58 -1.58 -12.53 -1.99
CA GLN A 58 -1.06 -13.20 -0.79
C GLN A 58 0.44 -12.94 -0.58
N ALA A 59 1.23 -12.99 -1.65
CA ALA A 59 2.67 -12.73 -1.61
C ALA A 59 3.02 -11.25 -1.35
N ALA A 60 2.09 -10.32 -1.59
CA ALA A 60 2.34 -8.90 -1.41
C ALA A 60 2.60 -8.58 0.08
N GLN A 61 3.71 -7.89 0.35
CA GLN A 61 4.18 -7.54 1.69
C GLN A 61 4.08 -6.03 1.94
N TYR A 62 3.68 -5.66 3.15
CA TYR A 62 3.73 -4.27 3.58
C TYR A 62 5.19 -3.85 3.78
N ARG A 63 5.59 -2.76 3.11
CA ARG A 63 6.87 -2.11 3.34
C ARG A 63 6.61 -0.78 4.06
N PRO A 64 6.95 -0.64 5.35
CA PRO A 64 6.81 0.62 6.05
C PRO A 64 7.64 1.70 5.35
N GLY A 65 7.13 2.91 5.31
CA GLY A 65 7.86 4.05 4.75
C GLY A 65 9.07 4.41 5.60
N ASP A 66 10.19 4.69 4.94
CA ASP A 66 11.45 5.14 5.53
C ASP A 66 11.32 6.61 6.00
N PRO A 67 11.39 6.88 7.32
CA PRO A 67 11.27 8.23 7.87
C PRO A 67 12.42 9.16 7.46
N ASP A 68 13.62 8.64 7.22
CA ASP A 68 14.78 9.45 6.83
C ASP A 68 14.68 9.87 5.36
N LYS A 69 14.28 8.94 4.48
CA LYS A 69 13.97 9.27 3.09
C LYS A 69 12.83 10.27 2.99
N TRP A 70 11.77 10.10 3.80
CA TRP A 70 10.67 11.05 3.86
C TRP A 70 11.15 12.45 4.30
N ALA A 71 11.96 12.53 5.36
CA ALA A 71 12.48 13.79 5.88
C ALA A 71 13.36 14.53 4.86
N ARG A 72 14.25 13.81 4.16
CA ARG A 72 15.08 14.40 3.08
C ARG A 72 14.22 15.01 1.98
N ASN A 73 13.21 14.29 1.50
CA ASN A 73 12.32 14.78 0.46
C ASN A 73 11.45 15.96 0.94
N TYR A 74 11.03 15.94 2.20
CA TYR A 74 10.28 17.03 2.81
C TYR A 74 11.12 18.31 2.90
N LEU A 75 12.38 18.20 3.32
CA LEU A 75 13.31 19.32 3.33
C LEU A 75 13.58 19.84 1.92
N ALA A 76 13.89 18.97 0.95
CA ALA A 76 14.15 19.37 -0.43
C ALA A 76 12.98 20.17 -1.05
N LYS A 77 11.73 19.78 -0.74
CA LYS A 77 10.53 20.51 -1.16
C LYS A 77 10.36 21.87 -0.48
N MET A 78 10.78 22.00 0.78
CA MET A 78 10.71 23.28 1.49
C MET A 78 11.84 24.24 1.12
N THR A 79 12.99 23.72 0.70
CA THR A 79 14.14 24.53 0.28
C THR A 79 14.18 24.81 -1.22
N GLY A 80 13.20 24.31 -2.00
CA GLY A 80 13.11 24.54 -3.44
C GLY A 80 14.21 23.87 -4.27
N ALA A 81 14.94 22.91 -3.70
CA ALA A 81 15.97 22.16 -4.41
C ALA A 81 15.30 20.98 -5.13
N GLY A 82 14.81 21.22 -6.33
CA GLY A 82 14.22 20.23 -7.25
C GLY A 82 14.71 20.48 -8.66
#